data_AF-D3Z3K5-F1
#
_entry.id   AF-D3Z3K5-F1
#
_cell.length_a   1.000
_cell.length_b   1.000
_cell.length_c   1.000
_cell.angle_alpha   90.00
_cell.angle_beta   90.00
_cell.angle_gamma   90.00
#
_symmetry.space_group_name_H-M   'P 1'
#
loop_
_entity.id
_entity.type
_entity.pdbx_description
1 polymer ?
#
loop_
_entity_poly.entity_id
_entity_poly.type
_entity_poly.pdbx_seq_one_letter_code
_entity_poly.pdbx_strand_id
1 'polypeptide(L)'
;MAALRSWVTRSVCSLFRYRQRFPVLANSKKRCFSELIKPWHKTVLTGFGMTLCAVPIAQKSEPQSLSNEALMRRAVSLVTDSTSTFLSQTTYALIEAITEYTKAVYTLVSLYRQYTSLLGKMNSQEEDEVWQVIIGARVEMTSKQQEYLKLETTWMTAVGLSEMAAEAAYQTGS
;
A
#
# COMPACT_ATOMS: atom_id res chain seq x y z
N MET A 1 -15.30 13.10 -28.91
CA MET A 1 -14.85 13.03 -27.51
C MET A 1 -15.57 11.89 -26.75
N ALA A 2 -15.35 10.63 -27.13
CA ALA A 2 -16.04 9.48 -26.52
C ALA A 2 -15.10 8.37 -25.99
N ALA A 3 -13.81 8.41 -26.34
CA ALA A 3 -12.87 7.33 -26.01
C ALA A 3 -12.29 7.43 -24.57
N LEU A 4 -12.21 8.64 -24.00
CA LEU A 4 -11.52 8.86 -22.71
C LEU A 4 -12.34 8.44 -21.47
N ARG A 5 -13.65 8.17 -21.64
CA ARG A 5 -14.54 7.76 -20.54
C ARG A 5 -14.50 6.26 -20.21
N SER A 6 -13.89 5.45 -21.07
CA SER A 6 -13.90 3.99 -20.94
C SER A 6 -12.78 3.44 -20.04
N TRP A 7 -11.74 4.22 -19.76
CA TRP A 7 -10.57 3.76 -19.00
C TRP A 7 -10.73 3.93 -17.49
N VAL A 8 -11.37 5.02 -17.06
CA VAL A 8 -11.62 5.31 -15.63
C VAL A 8 -12.63 4.33 -15.01
N THR A 9 -13.59 3.83 -15.79
CA THR A 9 -14.63 2.90 -15.30
C THR A 9 -14.11 1.46 -15.10
N ARG A 10 -13.04 1.05 -15.78
CA ARG A 10 -12.42 -0.27 -15.55
C ARG A 10 -11.55 -0.33 -14.30
N SER A 11 -10.95 0.78 -13.88
CA SER A 11 -10.06 0.82 -12.71
C SER A 11 -10.82 0.82 -11.37
N VAL A 12 -12.03 1.38 -11.33
CA VAL A 12 -12.83 1.44 -10.09
C VAL A 12 -13.55 0.11 -9.79
N CYS A 13 -13.80 -0.73 -10.79
CA CYS A 13 -14.46 -2.03 -10.60
C CYS A 13 -13.53 -3.17 -10.12
N SER A 14 -12.21 -3.00 -10.18
CA SER A 14 -11.25 -4.00 -9.67
C SER A 14 -11.05 -3.88 -8.15
N LEU A 15 -11.15 -2.66 -7.60
CA LEU A 15 -10.97 -2.40 -6.16
C LEU A 15 -12.15 -2.87 -5.30
N PHE A 16 -13.37 -2.95 -5.86
CA PHE A 16 -14.54 -3.43 -5.11
C PHE A 16 -14.62 -4.95 -4.97
N ARG A 17 -13.90 -5.73 -5.81
CA ARG A 17 -13.92 -7.20 -5.74
C ARG A 17 -12.87 -7.81 -4.81
N TYR A 18 -11.94 -7.01 -4.26
CA TYR A 18 -10.92 -7.53 -3.34
C TYR A 18 -11.36 -7.50 -1.86
N ARG A 19 -12.47 -6.83 -1.52
CA ARG A 19 -12.90 -6.62 -0.12
C ARG A 19 -13.83 -7.71 0.46
N GLN A 20 -14.11 -8.80 -0.26
CA GLN A 20 -15.05 -9.85 0.19
C GLN A 20 -14.41 -11.19 0.59
N ARG A 21 -13.13 -11.24 0.97
CA ARG A 21 -12.50 -12.48 1.48
C ARG A 21 -11.83 -12.27 2.84
N PHE A 22 -12.66 -12.17 3.89
CA PHE A 22 -12.25 -12.43 5.27
C PHE A 22 -13.31 -13.30 5.94
N PRO A 23 -13.03 -14.54 6.36
CA PRO A 23 -13.89 -15.23 7.29
C PRO A 23 -13.59 -14.70 8.71
N VAL A 24 -14.67 -14.30 9.37
CA VAL A 24 -14.74 -13.95 10.79
C VAL A 24 -14.32 -15.16 11.64
N LEU A 25 -13.21 -15.07 12.35
CA LEU A 25 -12.82 -16.05 13.37
C LEU A 25 -13.40 -15.62 14.73
N ALA A 26 -14.56 -16.17 15.06
CA ALA A 26 -15.18 -16.02 16.37
C ALA A 26 -14.84 -17.23 17.26
N ASN A 27 -14.26 -16.94 18.43
CA ASN A 27 -14.33 -17.65 19.71
C ASN A 27 -14.58 -19.17 19.74
N SER A 28 -13.64 -19.90 20.35
CA SER A 28 -14.03 -20.93 21.32
C SER A 28 -13.06 -20.99 22.50
N LYS A 29 -13.67 -21.09 23.69
CA LYS A 29 -13.12 -20.92 25.03
C LYS A 29 -12.92 -22.30 25.64
N LYS A 30 -11.77 -22.48 26.32
CA LYS A 30 -11.46 -23.37 27.46
C LYS A 30 -12.33 -24.62 27.65
N ARG A 31 -11.68 -25.79 27.68
CA ARG A 31 -11.93 -26.80 28.73
C ARG A 31 -10.73 -27.74 28.93
N CYS A 32 -10.40 -27.91 30.21
CA CYS A 32 -9.33 -28.72 30.78
C CYS A 32 -9.86 -30.12 31.14
N PHE A 33 -8.93 -31.08 31.22
CA PHE A 33 -8.92 -32.35 31.98
C PHE A 33 -10.19 -33.21 32.12
N SER A 34 -10.10 -34.44 31.61
CA SER A 34 -10.30 -35.63 32.46
C SER A 34 -9.54 -36.82 31.87
N GLU A 35 -8.67 -37.38 32.70
CA GLU A 35 -8.13 -38.73 32.60
C GLU A 35 -9.22 -39.78 32.34
N LEU A 36 -8.88 -40.82 31.56
CA LEU A 36 -9.19 -42.20 31.96
C LEU A 36 -8.28 -43.22 31.25
N ILE A 37 -7.24 -43.67 31.97
CA ILE A 37 -6.84 -45.08 32.13
C ILE A 37 -6.31 -45.86 30.89
N LYS A 38 -4.97 -45.95 30.80
CA LYS A 38 -4.08 -47.16 30.69
C LYS A 38 -4.34 -48.24 29.57
N PRO A 39 -3.44 -49.23 29.39
CA PRO A 39 -1.98 -49.26 29.43
C PRO A 39 -1.34 -49.96 28.20
N TRP A 40 -0.02 -49.87 28.17
CA TRP A 40 0.92 -50.53 27.26
C TRP A 40 0.64 -52.00 26.94
N HIS A 41 0.76 -52.36 25.66
CA HIS A 41 1.27 -53.68 25.26
C HIS A 41 2.45 -53.53 24.31
N LYS A 42 3.59 -54.00 24.80
CA LYS A 42 4.81 -54.26 24.05
C LYS A 42 4.54 -55.38 23.07
N THR A 43 4.69 -55.12 21.78
CA THR A 43 4.96 -56.20 20.81
C THR A 43 6.38 -55.98 20.32
N VAL A 44 7.29 -56.72 20.96
CA VAL A 44 8.60 -57.03 20.39
C VAL A 44 8.31 -57.96 19.23
N LEU A 45 8.44 -57.46 17.99
CA LEU A 45 8.67 -58.33 16.86
C LEU A 45 9.97 -57.90 16.19
N THR A 46 10.94 -58.76 16.42
CA THR A 46 12.27 -58.86 15.86
C THR A 46 12.19 -58.76 14.33
N GLY A 47 12.59 -57.61 13.80
CA GLY A 47 12.86 -57.39 12.38
C GLY A 47 14.22 -56.73 12.25
N PHE A 48 15.24 -57.51 11.94
CA PHE A 48 16.55 -57.03 11.50
C PHE A 48 16.36 -56.34 10.15
N GLY A 49 16.14 -55.04 10.18
CA GLY A 49 16.21 -54.16 9.01
C GLY A 49 16.95 -52.92 9.45
N MET A 50 18.15 -52.70 8.91
CA MET A 50 18.90 -51.46 9.05
C MET A 50 18.09 -50.29 8.46
N THR A 51 17.13 -49.76 9.22
CA THR A 51 16.64 -48.41 8.98
C THR A 51 17.60 -47.51 9.74
N LEU A 52 18.68 -47.10 9.07
CA LEU A 52 19.50 -46.00 9.53
C LEU A 52 18.55 -44.83 9.82
N CYS A 53 18.30 -44.56 11.09
CA CYS A 53 17.67 -43.32 11.51
C CYS A 53 18.57 -42.20 11.02
N ALA A 54 18.23 -41.60 9.88
CA ALA A 54 18.84 -40.35 9.45
C ALA A 54 18.37 -39.27 10.44
N VAL A 55 19.02 -39.23 11.60
CA VAL A 55 19.02 -38.06 12.46
C VAL A 55 19.57 -36.94 11.61
N PRO A 56 18.86 -35.81 11.41
CA PRO A 56 19.44 -34.68 10.71
C PRO A 56 20.69 -34.31 11.49
N ILE A 57 21.85 -34.56 10.88
CA ILE A 57 23.13 -34.22 11.48
C ILE A 57 23.06 -32.71 11.65
N ALA A 58 22.99 -32.25 12.91
CA ALA A 58 23.23 -30.87 13.25
C ALA A 58 24.72 -30.59 13.03
N GLN A 59 25.13 -30.55 11.76
CA GLN A 59 26.46 -30.17 11.34
C GLN A 59 26.52 -28.65 11.44
N LYS A 60 26.52 -28.16 12.68
CA LYS A 60 26.80 -26.77 13.04
C LYS A 60 28.32 -26.58 12.99
N SER A 61 28.90 -26.85 11.83
CA SER A 61 30.33 -26.69 11.59
C SER A 61 30.56 -26.31 10.13
N GLU A 62 30.10 -25.12 9.81
CA GLU A 62 30.91 -24.13 9.11
C GLU A 62 30.76 -22.88 10.00
N PRO A 63 31.83 -22.13 10.33
CA PRO A 63 31.66 -20.71 10.60
C PRO A 63 31.25 -20.11 9.26
N GLN A 64 29.97 -20.34 8.92
CA GLN A 64 29.23 -19.86 7.79
C GLN A 64 29.84 -18.50 7.45
N SER A 65 30.47 -18.34 6.30
CA SER A 65 31.37 -17.25 5.97
C SER A 65 30.61 -15.90 5.98
N LEU A 66 30.43 -15.42 7.21
CA LEU A 66 29.23 -14.77 7.79
C LEU A 66 29.21 -13.27 7.60
N SER A 67 30.01 -12.74 6.67
CA SER A 67 30.11 -11.30 6.44
C SER A 67 29.23 -10.87 5.28
N ASN A 68 29.47 -11.38 4.06
CA ASN A 68 28.84 -10.79 2.87
C ASN A 68 27.33 -11.07 2.79
N GLU A 69 26.90 -12.33 2.91
CA GLU A 69 25.47 -12.67 2.92
C GLU A 69 24.71 -12.06 4.11
N ALA A 70 25.34 -12.01 5.29
CA ALA A 70 24.74 -11.37 6.46
C ALA A 70 24.64 -9.84 6.29
N LEU A 71 25.65 -9.23 5.67
CA LEU A 71 25.66 -7.83 5.30
C LEU A 71 24.61 -7.54 4.22
N MET A 72 24.46 -8.41 3.22
CA MET A 72 23.43 -8.33 2.19
C MET A 72 22.03 -8.38 2.82
N ARG A 73 21.73 -9.36 3.70
CA ARG A 73 20.44 -9.42 4.40
C ARG A 73 20.19 -8.18 5.26
N ARG A 74 21.21 -7.67 5.97
CA ARG A 74 21.09 -6.43 6.75
C ARG A 74 20.84 -5.22 5.85
N ALA A 75 21.58 -5.09 4.75
CA ALA A 75 21.41 -4.01 3.79
C ALA A 75 20.01 -4.05 3.17
N VAL A 76 19.54 -5.23 2.77
CA VAL A 76 18.19 -5.43 2.23
C VAL A 76 17.11 -5.16 3.27
N SER A 77 17.29 -5.57 4.54
CA SER A 77 16.37 -5.19 5.63
C SER A 77 16.30 -3.67 5.79
N LEU A 78 17.45 -2.97 5.81
CA LEU A 78 17.48 -1.52 5.91
C LEU A 78 16.85 -0.83 4.69
N VAL A 79 17.10 -1.33 3.49
CA VAL A 79 16.48 -0.83 2.25
C VAL A 79 14.97 -1.07 2.29
N THR A 80 14.50 -2.22 2.75
CA THR A 80 13.07 -2.52 2.88
C THR A 80 12.39 -1.61 3.90
N ASP A 81 12.98 -1.42 5.07
CA ASP A 81 12.42 -0.54 6.12
C ASP A 81 12.39 0.94 5.67
N SER A 82 13.47 1.40 5.03
CA SER A 82 13.57 2.78 4.54
C SER A 82 12.64 3.05 3.37
N THR A 83 12.55 2.13 2.40
CA THR A 83 11.62 2.26 1.26
C THR A 83 10.16 2.17 1.70
N SER A 84 9.83 1.31 2.66
CA SER A 84 8.50 1.26 3.28
C SER A 84 8.11 2.58 3.96
N THR A 85 9.05 3.19 4.71
CA THR A 85 8.85 4.50 5.33
C THR A 85 8.68 5.60 4.28
N PHE A 86 9.55 5.63 3.29
CA PHE A 86 9.52 6.63 2.22
C PHE A 86 8.24 6.52 1.37
N LEU A 87 7.81 5.29 1.04
CA LEU A 87 6.56 5.03 0.35
C LEU A 87 5.36 5.51 1.18
N SER A 88 5.35 5.23 2.49
CA SER A 88 4.29 5.70 3.38
C SER A 88 4.21 7.23 3.40
N GLN A 89 5.34 7.92 3.59
CA GLN A 89 5.39 9.38 3.63
C GLN A 89 4.95 10.02 2.30
N THR A 90 5.47 9.52 1.18
CA THR A 90 5.11 10.04 -0.15
C THR A 90 3.65 9.76 -0.49
N THR A 91 3.10 8.63 -0.06
CA THR A 91 1.67 8.31 -0.20
C THR A 91 0.81 9.31 0.57
N TYR A 92 1.13 9.61 1.83
CA TYR A 92 0.40 10.61 2.60
C TYR A 92 0.48 12.01 1.98
N ALA A 93 1.68 12.45 1.60
CA ALA A 93 1.87 13.75 0.96
C ALA A 93 1.09 13.86 -0.36
N LEU A 94 1.08 12.79 -1.18
CA LEU A 94 0.31 12.77 -2.42
C LEU A 94 -1.20 12.84 -2.17
N ILE A 95 -1.73 12.07 -1.21
CA ILE A 95 -3.15 12.10 -0.85
C ILE A 95 -3.56 13.50 -0.37
N GLU A 96 -2.73 14.14 0.46
CA GLU A 96 -2.98 15.49 0.94
C GLU A 96 -3.03 16.50 -0.22
N ALA A 97 -2.03 16.49 -1.11
CA ALA A 97 -1.98 17.40 -2.25
C ALA A 97 -3.14 17.20 -3.24
N ILE A 98 -3.53 15.94 -3.52
CA ILE A 98 -4.72 15.64 -4.34
C ILE A 98 -5.99 16.16 -3.65
N THR A 99 -6.08 16.04 -2.32
CA THR A 99 -7.22 16.53 -1.54
C THR A 99 -7.32 18.06 -1.63
N GLU A 100 -6.20 18.77 -1.52
CA GLU A 100 -6.17 20.23 -1.69
C GLU A 100 -6.52 20.68 -3.10
N TYR A 101 -5.96 20.02 -4.12
CA TYR A 101 -6.35 20.26 -5.51
C TYR A 101 -7.85 20.05 -5.73
N THR A 102 -8.40 18.98 -5.16
CA THR A 102 -9.84 18.68 -5.26
C THR A 102 -10.68 19.79 -4.60
N LYS A 103 -10.27 20.31 -3.44
CA LYS A 103 -10.93 21.45 -2.80
C LYS A 103 -10.91 22.69 -3.71
N ALA A 104 -9.75 23.02 -4.30
CA ALA A 104 -9.63 24.15 -5.23
C ALA A 104 -10.55 24.00 -6.46
N VAL A 105 -10.65 22.79 -7.02
CA VAL A 105 -11.60 22.48 -8.11
C VAL A 105 -13.04 22.72 -7.66
N TYR A 106 -13.44 22.23 -6.47
CA TYR A 106 -14.80 22.46 -5.95
C TYR A 106 -15.09 23.94 -5.74
N THR A 107 -14.14 24.72 -5.21
CA THR A 107 -14.24 26.17 -5.09
C THR A 107 -14.51 26.80 -6.45
N LEU A 108 -13.68 26.50 -7.46
CA LEU A 108 -13.84 27.05 -8.81
C LEU A 108 -15.19 26.67 -9.44
N VAL A 109 -15.63 25.42 -9.30
CA VAL A 109 -16.94 24.97 -9.77
C VAL A 109 -18.08 25.72 -9.08
N SER A 110 -17.97 25.95 -7.77
CA SER A 110 -18.97 26.70 -7.01
C SER A 110 -19.07 28.16 -7.46
N LEU A 111 -17.93 28.81 -7.72
CA LEU A 111 -17.87 30.18 -8.24
C LEU A 111 -18.52 30.27 -9.62
N TYR A 112 -18.24 29.34 -10.53
CA TYR A 112 -18.88 29.30 -11.85
C TYR A 112 -20.41 29.13 -11.76
N ARG A 113 -20.89 28.27 -10.84
CA ARG A 113 -22.33 28.10 -10.63
C ARG A 113 -22.98 29.39 -10.10
N GLN A 114 -22.33 30.05 -9.14
CA GLN A 114 -22.82 31.32 -8.61
C GLN A 114 -22.83 32.42 -9.67
N TYR A 115 -21.73 32.60 -10.40
CA TYR A 115 -21.65 33.53 -11.53
C TYR A 115 -22.78 33.29 -12.53
N THR A 116 -23.01 32.03 -12.93
CA THR A 116 -24.10 31.66 -13.84
C THR A 116 -25.47 32.03 -13.28
N SER A 117 -25.69 31.87 -11.97
CA SER A 117 -26.97 32.22 -11.31
C SER A 117 -27.24 33.73 -11.23
N LEU A 118 -26.18 34.53 -11.34
CA LEU A 118 -26.18 35.99 -11.29
C LEU A 118 -26.07 36.66 -12.67
N LEU A 119 -25.99 35.88 -13.76
CA LEU A 119 -25.95 36.40 -15.11
C LEU A 119 -27.14 37.33 -15.38
N GLY A 120 -26.85 38.52 -15.90
CA GLY A 120 -27.84 39.58 -16.16
C GLY A 120 -28.41 40.26 -14.93
N LYS A 121 -27.97 39.89 -13.72
CA LYS A 121 -28.39 40.50 -12.44
C LYS A 121 -27.29 41.37 -11.80
N MET A 122 -26.08 41.33 -12.34
CA MET A 122 -24.93 42.13 -11.90
C MET A 122 -24.70 43.31 -12.84
N ASN A 123 -24.19 44.42 -12.31
CA ASN A 123 -23.65 45.49 -13.13
C ASN A 123 -22.24 45.14 -13.65
N SER A 124 -21.71 45.92 -14.59
CA SER A 124 -20.42 45.62 -15.22
C SER A 124 -19.23 45.60 -14.25
N GLN A 125 -19.28 46.37 -13.15
CA GLN A 125 -18.21 46.39 -12.16
C GLN A 125 -18.27 45.15 -11.28
N GLU A 126 -19.45 44.80 -10.78
CA GLU A 126 -19.68 43.57 -10.00
C GLU A 126 -19.29 42.32 -10.80
N GLU A 127 -19.59 42.32 -12.10
CA GLU A 127 -19.21 41.21 -12.98
C GLU A 127 -17.69 41.07 -13.10
N ASP A 128 -16.95 42.17 -13.26
CA ASP A 128 -15.48 42.14 -13.30
C ASP A 128 -14.91 41.66 -11.96
N GLU A 129 -15.42 42.14 -10.83
CA GLU A 129 -14.98 41.71 -9.50
C GLU A 129 -15.14 40.19 -9.30
N VAL A 130 -16.31 39.63 -9.64
CA VAL A 130 -16.55 38.18 -9.58
C VAL A 130 -15.63 37.43 -10.55
N TRP A 131 -15.39 37.99 -11.74
CA TRP A 131 -14.50 37.40 -12.73
C TRP A 131 -13.04 37.35 -12.24
N GLN A 132 -12.55 38.40 -11.58
CA GLN A 132 -11.22 38.41 -10.97
C GLN A 132 -11.07 37.33 -9.89
N VAL A 133 -12.10 37.11 -9.07
CA VAL A 133 -12.10 36.02 -8.08
C VAL A 133 -12.02 34.65 -8.78
N ILE A 134 -12.74 34.44 -9.88
CA ILE A 134 -12.68 33.20 -10.68
C ILE A 134 -11.28 32.99 -11.27
N ILE A 135 -10.66 34.04 -11.79
CA ILE A 135 -9.27 33.99 -12.30
C ILE A 135 -8.31 33.60 -11.18
N GLY A 136 -8.41 34.22 -10.01
CA GLY A 136 -7.60 33.90 -8.84
C GLY A 136 -7.75 32.44 -8.41
N ALA A 137 -8.99 31.96 -8.30
CA ALA A 137 -9.27 30.56 -7.97
C ALA A 137 -8.72 29.58 -9.03
N ARG A 138 -8.72 29.96 -10.32
CA ARG A 138 -8.11 29.15 -11.39
C ARG A 138 -6.59 29.09 -11.26
N VAL A 139 -5.93 30.19 -10.91
CA VAL A 139 -4.49 30.22 -10.65
C VAL A 139 -4.14 29.32 -9.46
N GLU A 140 -4.89 29.43 -8.37
CA GLU A 140 -4.72 28.58 -7.18
C GLU A 140 -4.91 27.09 -7.52
N MET A 141 -5.99 26.73 -8.21
CA MET A 141 -6.24 25.36 -8.66
C MET A 141 -5.11 24.83 -9.55
N THR A 142 -4.55 25.66 -10.44
CA THR A 142 -3.43 25.28 -11.31
C THR A 142 -2.13 25.08 -10.52
N SER A 143 -1.87 25.93 -9.52
CA SER A 143 -0.74 25.77 -8.61
C SER A 143 -0.82 24.46 -7.83
N LYS A 144 -1.99 24.15 -7.27
CA LYS A 144 -2.25 22.87 -6.59
C LYS A 144 -2.16 21.67 -7.52
N GLN A 145 -2.54 21.84 -8.79
CA GLN A 145 -2.34 20.82 -9.81
C GLN A 145 -0.87 20.48 -10.01
N GLN A 146 -0.03 21.50 -10.17
CA GLN A 146 1.41 21.32 -10.35
C GLN A 146 2.06 20.68 -9.12
N GLU A 147 1.62 21.07 -7.92
CA GLU A 147 2.10 20.50 -6.65
C GLU A 147 1.79 19.00 -6.55
N TYR A 148 0.55 18.57 -6.81
CA TYR A 148 0.24 17.13 -6.72
C TYR A 148 0.97 16.33 -7.80
N LEU A 149 1.14 16.84 -9.03
CA LEU A 149 1.86 16.15 -10.11
C LEU A 149 3.35 15.93 -9.76
N LYS A 150 3.96 16.90 -9.08
CA LYS A 150 5.33 16.77 -8.56
C LYS A 150 5.40 15.67 -7.49
N LEU A 151 4.44 15.63 -6.57
CA LEU A 151 4.38 14.60 -5.53
C LEU A 151 4.06 13.22 -6.10
N GLU A 152 3.25 13.14 -7.16
CA GLU A 152 2.96 11.89 -7.88
C GLU A 152 4.23 11.28 -8.47
N THR A 153 5.09 12.12 -9.06
CA THR A 153 6.39 11.67 -9.59
C THR A 153 7.29 11.12 -8.47
N THR A 154 7.31 11.79 -7.32
CA THR A 154 8.06 11.34 -6.13
C THR A 154 7.51 10.02 -5.59
N TRP A 155 6.18 9.89 -5.53
CA TRP A 155 5.50 8.67 -5.09
C TRP A 155 5.76 7.49 -6.04
N MET A 156 5.69 7.70 -7.35
CA MET A 156 6.04 6.67 -8.35
C MET A 156 7.48 6.18 -8.19
N THR A 157 8.41 7.09 -7.85
CA THR A 157 9.79 6.71 -7.53
C THR A 157 9.87 5.86 -6.25
N ALA A 158 9.12 6.22 -5.21
CA ALA A 158 9.05 5.44 -3.98
C ALA A 158 8.46 4.03 -4.20
N VAL A 159 7.45 3.91 -5.07
CA VAL A 159 6.89 2.62 -5.50
C VAL A 159 7.97 1.77 -6.18
N GLY A 160 8.66 2.31 -7.18
CA GLY A 160 9.72 1.57 -7.89
C GLY A 160 10.88 1.15 -6.98
N LEU A 161 11.30 2.00 -6.04
CA LEU A 161 12.29 1.62 -5.02
C LEU A 161 11.81 0.49 -4.11
N SER A 162 10.52 0.50 -3.74
CA SER A 162 9.93 -0.54 -2.90
C SER A 162 9.80 -1.88 -3.65
N GLU A 163 9.47 -1.84 -4.94
CA GLU A 163 9.46 -3.03 -5.80
C GLU A 163 10.85 -3.65 -5.92
N MET A 164 11.88 -2.82 -6.19
CA MET A 164 13.27 -3.30 -6.23
C MET A 164 13.75 -3.83 -4.87
N ALA A 165 13.34 -3.21 -3.76
CA ALA A 165 13.64 -3.71 -2.41
C ALA A 165 13.00 -5.09 -2.16
N ALA A 166 11.75 -5.27 -2.58
CA ALA A 166 11.03 -6.54 -2.47
C ALA A 166 11.69 -7.64 -3.33
N GLU A 167 12.14 -7.31 -4.55
CA GLU A 167 12.90 -8.23 -5.39
C GLU A 167 14.23 -8.65 -4.75
N ALA A 168 14.96 -7.71 -4.14
CA ALA A 168 16.21 -8.01 -3.44
C ALA A 168 15.98 -8.85 -2.17
N ALA A 169 14.90 -8.61 -1.43
CA ALA A 169 14.48 -9.44 -0.29
C ALA A 169 14.20 -10.88 -0.73
N TYR A 170 13.44 -11.06 -1.81
CA TYR A 170 13.17 -12.37 -2.39
C TYR A 170 14.46 -13.10 -2.80
N GLN A 171 15.39 -12.41 -3.46
CA GLN A 171 16.68 -12.99 -3.89
C GLN A 171 17.58 -13.41 -2.72
N THR A 172 17.51 -12.71 -1.58
CA THR A 172 18.34 -12.99 -0.38
C THR A 172 17.69 -13.98 0.61
N GLY A 173 16.48 -14.46 0.28
CA GLY A 173 15.70 -15.38 1.11
C GLY A 173 15.14 -14.75 2.38
N SER A 174 14.78 -13.46 2.31
CA SER A 174 14.15 -12.71 3.41
C SER A 174 12.63 -12.67 3.25
#